data_AF-A0A379Y9C6-F1
#
_entry.id   AF-A0A379Y9C6-F1
#
_cell.length_a   1.000
_cell.length_b   1.000
_cell.length_c   1.000
_cell.angle_alpha   90.00
_cell.angle_beta   90.00
_cell.angle_gamma   90.00
#
_symmetry.space_group_name_H-M   'P 1'
#
loop_
_entity.id
_entity.type
_entity.pdbx_description
1 polymer ?
#
loop_
_entity_poly.entity_id
_entity_poly.type
_entity_poly.pdbx_seq_one_letter_code
_entity_poly.pdbx_strand_id
1 'polypeptide(L)'
;MTFNVAEGATITPHEVQTGADGNAGATVTSLKAGTYAVTAEVNGKGTSKNTTFVADKDSAGIADGDLAVGDNNAVADGKSTDSVTAKVTDANGNPVSGVEVSFLAGNDATVVTETVTTGADGMAATTLTSMTAGTSTVTAKVGDSEQKVDVNFVADSDTAAITDENLVIGHDNTVASGKVTDGVTATATVTDENGNPVADQEVIFTVTEGANITTVKGTTGAKGKAAAVVTSAKAGAYTVTAKVNDSEAKKDAHFVADSDTAEITDGNLSVGTGATANGKDINAITAKVTDANGNPLANQTVTFNVAERGNHHHHMRCKQGRMVMPAPQ
;
A
#
# COMPACT_ATOMS: atom_id res chain seq x y z
N MET A 1 72.49 -16.14 -13.65
CA MET A 1 71.65 -14.91 -13.66
C MET A 1 70.44 -15.20 -12.79
N THR A 2 70.07 -14.28 -11.91
CA THR A 2 68.90 -14.43 -11.04
C THR A 2 67.75 -13.56 -11.51
N PHE A 3 66.55 -14.09 -11.45
CA PHE A 3 65.30 -13.41 -11.77
C PHE A 3 64.42 -13.38 -10.52
N ASN A 4 64.00 -12.18 -10.14
CA ASN A 4 63.11 -11.92 -9.03
C ASN A 4 61.84 -11.24 -9.53
N VAL A 5 60.72 -11.46 -8.84
CA VAL A 5 59.49 -10.71 -9.06
C VAL A 5 58.97 -10.19 -7.71
N ALA A 6 58.31 -9.03 -7.73
CA ALA A 6 57.64 -8.49 -6.57
C ALA A 6 56.63 -9.48 -5.95
N GLU A 7 56.35 -9.32 -4.66
CA GLU A 7 55.43 -10.17 -3.91
C GLU A 7 54.05 -10.29 -4.57
N GLY A 8 53.49 -11.49 -4.55
CA GLY A 8 52.18 -11.80 -5.15
C GLY A 8 52.24 -12.39 -6.56
N ALA A 9 53.42 -12.43 -7.20
CA ALA A 9 53.67 -13.19 -8.43
C ALA A 9 54.76 -14.25 -8.20
N THR A 10 54.79 -15.27 -9.06
CA THR A 10 55.77 -16.36 -9.02
C THR A 10 56.62 -16.32 -10.29
N ILE A 11 57.94 -16.47 -10.14
CA ILE A 11 58.89 -16.52 -11.25
C ILE A 11 59.61 -17.87 -11.31
N THR A 12 59.75 -18.45 -12.50
CA THR A 12 60.38 -19.78 -12.66
C THR A 12 61.10 -19.90 -14.02
N PRO A 13 62.35 -20.39 -14.05
CA PRO A 13 63.24 -20.62 -12.92
C PRO A 13 63.75 -19.29 -12.32
N HIS A 14 64.07 -19.29 -11.02
CA HIS A 14 64.67 -18.13 -10.34
C HIS A 14 66.14 -17.91 -10.74
N GLU A 15 66.85 -18.98 -11.11
CA GLU A 15 68.23 -18.91 -11.56
C GLU A 15 68.41 -19.70 -12.85
N VAL A 16 69.11 -19.11 -13.81
CA VAL A 16 69.39 -19.71 -15.11
C VAL A 16 70.73 -19.20 -15.66
N GLN A 17 71.38 -20.04 -16.46
CA GLN A 17 72.59 -19.69 -17.21
C GLN A 17 72.21 -19.16 -18.59
N THR A 18 72.94 -18.17 -19.07
CA THR A 18 72.73 -17.63 -20.42
C THR A 18 73.10 -18.65 -21.49
N GLY A 19 72.37 -18.66 -22.60
CA GLY A 19 72.70 -19.43 -23.80
C GLY A 19 73.93 -18.90 -24.53
N ALA A 20 74.31 -19.56 -25.62
CA ALA A 20 75.44 -19.16 -26.47
C ALA A 20 75.24 -17.79 -27.15
N ASP A 21 74.00 -17.33 -27.25
CA ASP A 21 73.59 -16.01 -27.74
C ASP A 21 73.55 -14.93 -26.64
N GLY A 22 73.79 -15.32 -25.38
CA GLY A 22 73.74 -14.43 -24.22
C GLY A 22 72.35 -14.25 -23.59
N ASN A 23 71.31 -14.93 -24.10
CA ASN A 23 69.95 -14.80 -23.58
C ASN A 23 69.67 -15.76 -22.42
N ALA A 24 68.83 -15.32 -21.48
CA ALA A 24 68.27 -16.16 -20.42
C ALA A 24 66.79 -15.79 -20.24
N GLY A 25 65.96 -16.77 -19.93
CA GLY A 25 64.52 -16.57 -19.80
C GLY A 25 63.96 -17.16 -18.50
N ALA A 26 62.92 -16.52 -18.00
CA ALA A 26 62.08 -17.01 -16.92
C ALA A 26 60.62 -16.67 -17.24
N THR A 27 59.69 -17.45 -16.71
CA THR A 27 58.25 -17.21 -16.82
C THR A 27 57.74 -16.62 -15.51
N VAL A 28 56.87 -15.61 -15.60
CA VAL A 28 56.17 -15.02 -14.47
C VAL A 28 54.70 -15.41 -14.53
N THR A 29 54.13 -15.80 -13.40
CA THR A 29 52.69 -16.12 -13.26
C THR A 29 52.12 -15.39 -12.04
N SER A 30 50.84 -15.04 -12.08
CA SER A 30 50.11 -14.44 -10.96
C SER A 30 48.63 -14.82 -11.04
N LEU A 31 47.99 -15.04 -9.89
CA LEU A 31 46.53 -15.15 -9.78
C LEU A 31 45.86 -13.80 -9.48
N LYS A 32 46.65 -12.80 -9.08
CA LYS A 32 46.16 -11.44 -8.84
C LYS A 32 46.46 -10.54 -10.02
N ALA A 33 45.44 -9.82 -10.48
CA ALA A 33 45.61 -8.75 -11.45
C ALA A 33 46.40 -7.60 -10.81
N GLY A 34 47.29 -6.98 -11.58
CA GLY A 34 48.13 -5.90 -11.09
C GLY A 34 49.46 -5.78 -11.83
N THR A 35 50.24 -4.78 -11.42
CA THR A 35 51.56 -4.50 -11.97
C THR A 35 52.64 -4.99 -11.00
N TYR A 36 53.58 -5.78 -11.51
CA TYR A 36 54.66 -6.40 -10.75
C TYR A 36 56.01 -6.00 -11.33
N ALA A 37 56.94 -5.58 -10.47
CA ALA A 37 58.31 -5.33 -10.86
C ALA A 37 59.06 -6.67 -11.00
N VAL A 38 59.69 -6.88 -12.15
CA VAL A 38 60.55 -8.03 -12.45
C VAL A 38 61.98 -7.53 -12.54
N THR A 39 62.84 -8.10 -11.70
CA THR A 39 64.24 -7.72 -11.59
C THR A 39 65.12 -8.86 -12.08
N ALA A 40 66.04 -8.54 -12.99
CA ALA A 40 67.05 -9.49 -13.46
C ALA A 40 68.43 -9.01 -12.99
N GLU A 41 69.23 -9.92 -12.43
CA GLU A 41 70.52 -9.60 -11.83
C GLU A 41 71.63 -10.58 -12.26
N VAL A 42 72.83 -10.04 -12.49
CA VAL A 42 74.05 -10.80 -12.72
C VAL A 42 75.21 -10.15 -11.96
N ASN A 43 75.95 -10.95 -11.19
CA ASN A 43 77.13 -10.50 -10.43
C ASN A 43 76.89 -9.24 -9.56
N GLY A 44 75.75 -9.16 -8.85
CA GLY A 44 75.44 -8.01 -7.99
C GLY A 44 74.88 -6.78 -8.72
N LYS A 45 74.69 -6.86 -10.04
CA LYS A 45 74.15 -5.75 -10.87
C LYS A 45 72.84 -6.18 -11.50
N GLY A 46 71.77 -5.42 -11.24
CA GLY A 46 70.44 -5.73 -11.76
C GLY A 46 69.72 -4.54 -12.37
N THR A 47 68.66 -4.84 -13.10
CA THR A 47 67.71 -3.87 -13.66
C THR A 47 66.31 -4.39 -13.45
N SER A 48 65.36 -3.48 -13.24
CA SER A 48 63.95 -3.82 -13.02
C SER A 48 63.07 -3.22 -14.11
N LYS A 49 62.05 -3.97 -14.54
CA LYS A 49 60.97 -3.50 -15.40
C LYS A 49 59.64 -4.06 -14.90
N ASN A 50 58.56 -3.36 -15.21
CA ASN A 50 57.22 -3.80 -14.84
C ASN A 50 56.64 -4.77 -15.88
N THR A 51 55.92 -5.77 -15.38
CA THR A 51 54.94 -6.56 -16.13
C THR A 51 53.56 -6.34 -15.52
N THR A 52 52.49 -6.58 -16.28
CA THR A 52 51.11 -6.39 -15.82
C THR A 52 50.28 -7.63 -16.12
N PHE A 53 49.53 -8.10 -15.12
CA PHE A 53 48.49 -9.10 -15.26
C PHE A 53 47.12 -8.41 -15.19
N VAL A 54 46.20 -8.79 -16.08
CA VAL A 54 44.82 -8.31 -16.07
C VAL A 54 43.89 -9.38 -15.53
N ALA A 55 42.74 -8.98 -15.01
CA ALA A 55 41.71 -9.92 -14.56
C ALA A 55 41.18 -10.74 -15.74
N ASP A 56 40.76 -11.98 -15.45
CA ASP A 56 40.25 -12.90 -16.45
C ASP A 56 38.78 -12.57 -16.80
N LYS A 57 38.54 -12.15 -18.05
CA LYS A 57 37.19 -11.80 -18.52
C LYS A 57 36.31 -13.03 -18.74
N ASP A 58 36.90 -14.18 -19.01
CA ASP A 58 36.14 -15.40 -19.33
C ASP A 58 35.51 -16.02 -18.08
N SER A 59 36.06 -15.70 -16.89
CA SER A 59 35.52 -16.09 -15.59
C SER A 59 34.85 -14.95 -14.83
N ALA A 60 34.53 -13.84 -15.51
CA ALA A 60 33.84 -12.70 -14.90
C ALA A 60 32.43 -13.09 -14.43
N GLY A 61 32.08 -12.69 -13.21
CA GLY A 61 30.75 -12.90 -12.64
C GLY A 61 30.43 -11.92 -11.51
N ILE A 62 29.18 -11.97 -11.06
CA ILE A 62 28.69 -11.23 -9.90
C ILE A 62 28.50 -12.23 -8.77
N ALA A 63 29.32 -12.13 -7.72
CA ALA A 63 29.24 -13.03 -6.58
C ALA A 63 27.99 -12.73 -5.72
N ASP A 64 27.64 -13.66 -4.84
CA ASP A 64 26.59 -13.42 -3.84
C ASP A 64 26.96 -12.22 -2.96
N GLY A 65 26.04 -11.27 -2.82
CA GLY A 65 26.27 -10.00 -2.12
C GLY A 65 27.02 -8.91 -2.90
N ASP A 66 27.47 -9.17 -4.13
CA ASP A 66 28.15 -8.17 -4.97
C ASP A 66 27.19 -7.30 -5.82
N LEU A 67 25.88 -7.49 -5.68
CA LEU A 67 24.87 -6.53 -6.13
C LEU A 67 24.30 -5.81 -4.90
N ALA A 68 24.44 -4.49 -4.87
CA ALA A 68 24.04 -3.66 -3.73
C ALA A 68 23.08 -2.56 -4.13
N VAL A 69 22.13 -2.26 -3.25
CA VAL A 69 21.25 -1.08 -3.35
C VAL A 69 22.00 0.14 -2.80
N GLY A 70 21.96 1.23 -3.55
CA GLY A 70 22.42 2.55 -3.12
C GLY A 70 21.26 3.35 -2.53
N ASP A 71 20.66 4.19 -3.37
CA ASP A 71 19.45 4.95 -3.03
C ASP A 71 18.21 4.04 -3.11
N ASN A 72 17.29 4.23 -2.17
CA ASN A 72 16.09 3.42 -2.02
C ASN A 72 14.93 4.27 -1.47
N ASN A 73 13.68 3.85 -1.70
CA ASN A 73 12.48 4.57 -1.31
C ASN A 73 12.27 5.88 -2.08
N ALA A 74 12.68 5.92 -3.35
CA ALA A 74 12.31 7.00 -4.25
C ALA A 74 10.79 7.10 -4.42
N VAL A 75 10.29 8.32 -4.58
CA VAL A 75 8.87 8.56 -4.88
C VAL A 75 8.54 8.00 -6.26
N ALA A 76 7.39 7.34 -6.39
CA ALA A 76 6.90 6.75 -7.64
C ALA A 76 6.32 7.81 -8.61
N ASP A 77 7.10 8.86 -8.91
CA ASP A 77 6.70 10.01 -9.75
C ASP A 77 7.28 9.94 -11.19
N GLY A 78 7.96 8.84 -11.53
CA GLY A 78 8.67 8.64 -12.79
C GLY A 78 9.96 9.45 -12.96
N LYS A 79 10.40 10.19 -11.93
CA LYS A 79 11.56 11.10 -11.98
C LYS A 79 12.58 10.84 -10.87
N SER A 80 12.10 10.62 -9.65
CA SER A 80 12.91 10.25 -8.49
C SER A 80 13.52 8.87 -8.72
N THR A 81 14.74 8.68 -8.24
CA THR A 81 15.55 7.52 -8.59
C THR A 81 15.97 6.70 -7.39
N ASP A 82 15.80 5.38 -7.50
CA ASP A 82 16.59 4.40 -6.75
C ASP A 82 17.87 4.07 -7.52
N SER A 83 18.87 3.50 -6.85
CA SER A 83 20.13 3.13 -7.51
C SER A 83 20.65 1.75 -7.06
N VAL A 84 21.29 1.04 -7.99
CA VAL A 84 21.97 -0.23 -7.71
C VAL A 84 23.36 -0.24 -8.31
N THR A 85 24.28 -0.97 -7.68
CA THR A 85 25.66 -1.17 -8.16
C THR A 85 26.02 -2.65 -8.11
N ALA A 86 26.47 -3.18 -9.23
CA ALA A 86 27.05 -4.52 -9.34
C ALA A 86 28.59 -4.43 -9.34
N LYS A 87 29.22 -5.30 -8.56
CA LYS A 87 30.66 -5.54 -8.59
C LYS A 87 30.94 -6.83 -9.35
N VAL A 88 31.78 -6.74 -10.37
CA VAL A 88 32.16 -7.87 -11.22
C VAL A 88 33.59 -8.27 -10.90
N THR A 89 33.77 -9.54 -10.55
CA THR A 89 35.08 -10.13 -10.27
C THR A 89 35.31 -11.40 -11.08
N ASP A 90 36.57 -11.75 -11.32
CA ASP A 90 36.94 -13.05 -11.91
C ASP A 90 36.94 -14.16 -10.85
N ALA A 91 37.20 -15.41 -11.24
CA ALA A 91 37.21 -16.55 -10.32
C ALA A 91 38.24 -16.45 -9.17
N ASN A 92 39.21 -15.54 -9.25
CA ASN A 92 40.20 -15.28 -8.21
C ASN A 92 39.87 -14.02 -7.38
N GLY A 93 38.71 -13.40 -7.62
CA GLY A 93 38.26 -12.19 -6.93
C GLY A 93 38.89 -10.89 -7.44
N ASN A 94 39.53 -10.90 -8.61
CA ASN A 94 40.06 -9.67 -9.19
C ASN A 94 38.94 -8.86 -9.86
N PRO A 95 38.86 -7.54 -9.64
CA PRO A 95 37.88 -6.72 -10.33
C PRO A 95 38.08 -6.74 -11.85
N VAL A 96 37.00 -6.97 -12.60
CA VAL A 96 37.06 -7.10 -14.05
C VAL A 96 36.55 -5.83 -14.72
N SER A 97 37.45 -5.13 -15.40
CA SER A 97 37.12 -3.92 -16.17
C SER A 97 36.77 -4.23 -17.63
N GLY A 98 35.84 -3.46 -18.18
CA GLY A 98 35.47 -3.53 -19.59
C GLY A 98 34.49 -4.66 -19.93
N VAL A 99 33.72 -5.13 -18.94
CA VAL A 99 32.68 -6.16 -19.12
C VAL A 99 31.31 -5.51 -19.03
N GLU A 100 30.38 -5.91 -19.89
CA GLU A 100 29.01 -5.41 -19.88
C GLU A 100 28.17 -6.09 -18.80
N VAL A 101 27.49 -5.29 -17.98
CA VAL A 101 26.48 -5.73 -17.01
C VAL A 101 25.12 -5.29 -17.51
N SER A 102 24.20 -6.23 -17.73
CA SER A 102 22.81 -5.93 -18.08
C SER A 102 21.94 -5.89 -16.82
N PHE A 103 21.15 -4.82 -16.67
CA PHE A 103 20.23 -4.61 -15.56
C PHE A 103 18.77 -4.67 -16.06
N LEU A 104 17.93 -5.36 -15.30
CA LEU A 104 16.49 -5.51 -15.54
C LEU A 104 15.75 -5.20 -14.24
N ALA A 105 14.54 -4.69 -14.33
CA ALA A 105 13.71 -4.41 -13.16
C ALA A 105 12.29 -4.95 -13.33
N GLY A 106 11.67 -5.32 -12.21
CA GLY A 106 10.26 -5.74 -12.15
C GLY A 106 9.32 -4.58 -11.77
N ASN A 107 8.05 -4.92 -11.52
CA ASN A 107 7.02 -3.99 -11.04
C ASN A 107 6.92 -2.69 -11.87
N ASP A 108 7.06 -2.81 -13.20
CA ASP A 108 7.02 -1.71 -14.16
C ASP A 108 8.06 -0.59 -13.95
N ALA A 109 9.07 -0.83 -13.11
CA ALA A 109 10.19 0.10 -12.95
C ALA A 109 11.05 0.14 -14.22
N THR A 110 11.51 1.34 -14.58
CA THR A 110 12.37 1.58 -15.74
C THR A 110 13.82 1.68 -15.29
N VAL A 111 14.69 0.87 -15.88
CA VAL A 111 16.14 1.00 -15.70
C VAL A 111 16.64 2.08 -16.66
N VAL A 112 17.26 3.14 -16.13
CA VAL A 112 17.67 4.31 -16.94
C VAL A 112 18.78 3.94 -17.92
N THR A 113 19.73 3.10 -17.50
CA THR A 113 20.79 2.54 -18.36
C THR A 113 20.81 1.03 -18.21
N GLU A 114 20.20 0.33 -19.16
CA GLU A 114 20.02 -1.13 -19.11
C GLU A 114 21.33 -1.91 -19.22
N THR A 115 22.37 -1.37 -19.86
CA THR A 115 23.68 -2.02 -19.98
C THR A 115 24.78 -1.05 -19.64
N VAL A 116 25.63 -1.43 -18.67
CA VAL A 116 26.72 -0.60 -18.16
C VAL A 116 28.01 -1.38 -18.23
N THR A 117 29.05 -0.80 -18.83
CA THR A 117 30.39 -1.40 -18.86
C THR A 117 31.14 -1.13 -17.55
N THR A 118 31.76 -2.16 -16.98
CA THR A 118 32.47 -2.06 -15.70
C THR A 118 33.70 -1.14 -15.75
N GLY A 119 33.86 -0.34 -14.71
CA GLY A 119 35.05 0.49 -14.46
C GLY A 119 36.31 -0.31 -14.11
N ALA A 120 37.40 0.40 -13.82
CA ALA A 120 38.68 -0.22 -13.42
C ALA A 120 38.60 -0.99 -12.08
N ASP A 121 37.63 -0.63 -11.25
CA ASP A 121 37.28 -1.25 -9.97
C ASP A 121 36.25 -2.38 -10.11
N GLY A 122 35.87 -2.75 -11.34
CA GLY A 122 34.89 -3.79 -11.62
C GLY A 122 33.44 -3.36 -11.34
N MET A 123 33.18 -2.08 -11.07
CA MET A 123 31.84 -1.61 -10.72
C MET A 123 31.04 -1.19 -11.95
N ALA A 124 29.75 -1.51 -11.94
CA ALA A 124 28.75 -1.03 -12.88
C ALA A 124 27.51 -0.59 -12.09
N ALA A 125 27.06 0.66 -12.28
CA ALA A 125 25.94 1.23 -11.55
C ALA A 125 24.87 1.76 -12.50
N THR A 126 23.61 1.64 -12.11
CA THR A 126 22.47 2.21 -12.83
C THR A 126 21.45 2.78 -11.86
N THR A 127 20.55 3.59 -12.37
CA THR A 127 19.42 4.14 -11.62
C THR A 127 18.12 3.62 -12.17
N LEU A 128 17.08 3.64 -11.34
CA LEU A 128 15.74 3.18 -11.67
C LEU A 128 14.73 4.27 -11.36
N THR A 129 13.72 4.43 -12.22
CA THR A 129 12.54 5.27 -11.94
C THR A 129 11.28 4.40 -12.03
N SER A 130 10.19 4.84 -11.40
CA SER A 130 8.90 4.15 -11.49
C SER A 130 7.75 5.13 -11.31
N MET A 131 6.60 4.85 -11.94
CA MET A 131 5.31 5.48 -11.62
C MET A 131 4.44 4.58 -10.72
N THR A 132 4.88 3.34 -10.50
CA THR A 132 4.21 2.33 -9.69
C THR A 132 4.93 2.19 -8.36
N ALA A 133 4.23 2.45 -7.26
CA ALA A 133 4.78 2.25 -5.92
C ALA A 133 4.88 0.75 -5.59
N GLY A 134 5.80 0.41 -4.71
CA GLY A 134 6.05 -0.94 -4.22
C GLY A 134 7.43 -1.46 -4.61
N THR A 135 7.63 -2.75 -4.29
CA THR A 135 8.92 -3.42 -4.45
C THR A 135 9.19 -3.79 -5.90
N SER A 136 10.35 -3.37 -6.42
CA SER A 136 10.88 -3.79 -7.71
C SER A 136 12.12 -4.65 -7.49
N THR A 137 12.07 -5.90 -7.97
CA THR A 137 13.25 -6.77 -7.99
C THR A 137 14.13 -6.40 -9.17
N VAL A 138 15.36 -5.98 -8.88
CA VAL A 138 16.38 -5.64 -9.86
C VAL A 138 17.29 -6.84 -10.07
N THR A 139 17.50 -7.22 -11.33
CA THR A 139 18.41 -8.31 -11.73
C THR A 139 19.60 -7.72 -12.46
N ALA A 140 20.82 -8.01 -12.00
CA ALA A 140 22.06 -7.72 -12.72
C ALA A 140 22.64 -9.01 -13.29
N LYS A 141 23.11 -8.98 -14.53
CA LYS A 141 23.64 -10.15 -15.23
C LYS A 141 24.93 -9.85 -15.99
N VAL A 142 25.87 -10.79 -15.90
CA VAL A 142 27.14 -10.83 -16.64
C VAL A 142 27.35 -12.25 -17.16
N GLY A 143 27.33 -12.44 -18.49
CA GLY A 143 27.42 -13.78 -19.07
C GLY A 143 26.31 -14.70 -18.55
N ASP A 144 26.69 -15.78 -17.88
CA ASP A 144 25.76 -16.73 -17.24
C ASP A 144 25.56 -16.47 -15.73
N SER A 145 26.24 -15.47 -15.16
CA SER A 145 26.10 -15.08 -13.75
C SER A 145 25.00 -14.04 -13.58
N GLU A 146 24.11 -14.25 -12.61
CA GLU A 146 23.06 -13.29 -12.24
C GLU A 146 22.98 -13.09 -10.73
N GLN A 147 22.61 -11.88 -10.29
CA GLN A 147 22.24 -11.57 -8.92
C GLN A 147 20.99 -10.69 -8.89
N LYS A 148 20.25 -10.73 -7.78
CA LYS A 148 19.00 -9.99 -7.59
C LYS A 148 18.98 -9.26 -6.26
N VAL A 149 18.44 -8.04 -6.28
CA VAL A 149 18.16 -7.24 -5.09
C VAL A 149 16.82 -6.55 -5.24
N ASP A 150 16.16 -6.23 -4.13
CA ASP A 150 14.91 -5.50 -4.13
C ASP A 150 15.16 -4.02 -3.80
N VAL A 151 14.61 -3.14 -4.63
CA VAL A 151 14.42 -1.71 -4.32
C VAL A 151 12.93 -1.45 -4.12
N ASN A 152 12.58 -0.35 -3.47
CA ASN A 152 11.20 -0.02 -3.15
C ASN A 152 10.90 1.41 -3.58
N PHE A 153 9.86 1.59 -4.39
CA PHE A 153 9.30 2.91 -4.67
C PHE A 153 8.15 3.22 -3.71
N VAL A 154 8.04 4.45 -3.24
CA VAL A 154 6.96 4.89 -2.33
C VAL A 154 5.94 5.75 -3.08
N ALA A 155 4.67 5.60 -2.75
CA ALA A 155 3.62 6.45 -3.31
C ALA A 155 3.82 7.92 -2.88
N ASP A 156 3.40 8.85 -3.72
CA ASP A 156 3.55 10.28 -3.43
C ASP A 156 2.50 10.77 -2.42
N SER A 157 2.92 11.07 -1.20
CA SER A 157 2.04 11.58 -0.15
C SER A 157 1.56 13.01 -0.40
N ASP A 158 2.31 13.79 -1.18
CA ASP A 158 1.96 15.20 -1.43
C ASP A 158 0.80 15.32 -2.42
N THR A 159 0.69 14.35 -3.35
CA THR A 159 -0.43 14.26 -4.31
C THR A 159 -1.55 13.32 -3.85
N ALA A 160 -1.49 12.84 -2.61
CA ALA A 160 -2.52 11.96 -2.04
C ALA A 160 -3.92 12.58 -2.08
N ALA A 161 -4.89 11.81 -2.59
CA ALA A 161 -6.28 12.23 -2.81
C ALA A 161 -7.27 11.09 -2.49
N ILE A 162 -8.54 11.46 -2.30
CA ILE A 162 -9.68 10.53 -2.20
C ILE A 162 -10.74 10.99 -3.21
N THR A 163 -11.15 10.09 -4.11
CA THR A 163 -12.29 10.32 -5.01
C THR A 163 -13.60 9.79 -4.40
N ASP A 164 -14.73 10.22 -4.94
CA ASP A 164 -16.04 9.72 -4.50
C ASP A 164 -16.21 8.20 -4.69
N GLU A 165 -15.53 7.57 -5.65
CA GLU A 165 -15.53 6.10 -5.77
C GLU A 165 -14.68 5.42 -4.69
N ASN A 166 -13.67 6.12 -4.17
CA ASN A 166 -12.75 5.57 -3.18
C ASN A 166 -13.29 5.65 -1.74
N LEU A 167 -14.42 6.33 -1.52
CA LEU A 167 -15.15 6.30 -0.26
C LEU A 167 -16.31 5.29 -0.34
N VAL A 168 -16.14 4.16 0.34
CA VAL A 168 -17.12 3.07 0.36
C VAL A 168 -17.83 3.01 1.70
N ILE A 169 -19.16 2.97 1.65
CA ILE A 169 -20.03 2.77 2.81
C ILE A 169 -20.41 1.28 2.87
N GLY A 170 -19.89 0.60 3.88
CA GLY A 170 -20.16 -0.81 4.18
C GLY A 170 -21.14 -0.94 5.33
N HIS A 171 -21.93 -2.03 5.32
CA HIS A 171 -22.98 -2.26 6.30
C HIS A 171 -23.99 -1.10 6.33
N ASP A 172 -24.49 -0.70 5.16
CA ASP A 172 -25.47 0.39 5.02
C ASP A 172 -26.91 -0.07 5.33
N ASN A 173 -27.82 0.88 5.56
CA ASN A 173 -29.22 0.64 5.95
C ASN A 173 -29.38 -0.15 7.26
N THR A 174 -28.58 0.18 8.28
CA THR A 174 -28.61 -0.49 9.59
C THR A 174 -29.60 0.15 10.56
N VAL A 175 -29.87 -0.53 11.67
CA VAL A 175 -30.78 -0.02 12.70
C VAL A 175 -30.21 1.24 13.36
N ALA A 176 -31.04 2.27 13.51
CA ALA A 176 -30.74 3.52 14.20
C ALA A 176 -30.73 3.34 15.73
N SER A 177 -29.89 2.44 16.26
CA SER A 177 -29.83 2.13 17.69
C SER A 177 -28.90 3.06 18.48
N GLY A 178 -28.04 3.81 17.79
CA GLY A 178 -26.94 4.59 18.38
C GLY A 178 -25.75 3.76 18.86
N LYS A 179 -25.76 2.44 18.65
CA LYS A 179 -24.68 1.53 19.08
C LYS A 179 -23.70 1.29 17.94
N VAL A 180 -22.43 1.10 18.30
CA VAL A 180 -21.36 0.75 17.35
C VAL A 180 -21.61 -0.60 16.66
N THR A 181 -22.29 -1.53 17.33
CA THR A 181 -22.65 -2.84 16.75
C THR A 181 -23.58 -2.74 15.54
N ASP A 182 -24.39 -1.68 15.48
CA ASP A 182 -25.30 -1.39 14.35
C ASP A 182 -24.74 -0.23 13.50
N GLY A 183 -23.45 0.09 13.68
CA GLY A 183 -22.80 1.19 13.00
C GLY A 183 -22.50 0.87 11.54
N VAL A 184 -22.56 1.90 10.71
CA VAL A 184 -22.18 1.85 9.30
C VAL A 184 -20.67 2.09 9.21
N THR A 185 -19.94 1.30 8.43
CA THR A 185 -18.49 1.46 8.26
C THR A 185 -18.18 2.28 7.02
N ALA A 186 -17.55 3.44 7.18
CA ALA A 186 -17.01 4.23 6.08
C ALA A 186 -15.53 3.87 5.88
N THR A 187 -15.16 3.42 4.69
CA THR A 187 -13.77 3.08 4.31
C THR A 187 -13.32 4.00 3.18
N ALA A 188 -12.31 4.84 3.43
CA ALA A 188 -11.67 5.65 2.42
C ALA A 188 -10.41 4.96 1.91
N THR A 189 -10.21 4.96 0.58
CA THR A 189 -8.97 4.54 -0.07
C THR A 189 -8.24 5.77 -0.61
N VAL A 190 -7.07 6.07 -0.04
CA VAL A 190 -6.22 7.17 -0.47
C VAL A 190 -5.24 6.67 -1.53
N THR A 191 -5.18 7.38 -2.65
CA THR A 191 -4.22 7.13 -3.73
C THR A 191 -3.51 8.42 -4.12
N ASP A 192 -2.28 8.32 -4.63
CA ASP A 192 -1.59 9.44 -5.26
C ASP A 192 -2.16 9.74 -6.67
N GLU A 193 -1.59 10.73 -7.38
CA GLU A 193 -2.02 11.09 -8.74
C GLU A 193 -1.84 9.94 -9.76
N ASN A 194 -0.94 9.00 -9.48
CA ASN A 194 -0.68 7.83 -10.30
C ASN A 194 -1.55 6.62 -9.93
N GLY A 195 -2.42 6.75 -8.92
CA GLY A 195 -3.31 5.69 -8.47
C GLY A 195 -2.65 4.70 -7.50
N ASN A 196 -1.44 4.99 -7.01
CA ASN A 196 -0.77 4.15 -6.03
C ASN A 196 -1.41 4.35 -4.65
N PRO A 197 -1.69 3.29 -3.88
CA PRO A 197 -2.19 3.45 -2.52
C PRO A 197 -1.16 4.09 -1.59
N VAL A 198 -1.56 5.17 -0.90
CA VAL A 198 -0.66 5.92 -0.01
C VAL A 198 -0.81 5.43 1.43
N ALA A 199 0.26 4.84 1.97
CA ALA A 199 0.31 4.37 3.36
C ALA A 199 0.63 5.51 4.33
N ASP A 200 0.29 5.31 5.61
CA ASP A 200 0.60 6.21 6.73
C ASP A 200 0.06 7.65 6.58
N GLN A 201 -0.96 7.82 5.73
CA GLN A 201 -1.60 9.10 5.46
C GLN A 201 -2.77 9.35 6.43
N GLU A 202 -2.85 10.55 7.00
CA GLU A 202 -3.98 10.96 7.85
C GLU A 202 -5.22 11.25 7.00
N VAL A 203 -6.35 10.65 7.37
CA VAL A 203 -7.68 10.89 6.81
C VAL A 203 -8.60 11.41 7.91
N ILE A 204 -9.18 12.58 7.69
CA ILE A 204 -10.14 13.19 8.59
C ILE A 204 -11.54 12.79 8.14
N PHE A 205 -12.26 12.08 9.01
CA PHE A 205 -13.66 11.75 8.78
C PHE A 205 -14.59 12.67 9.56
N THR A 206 -15.64 13.13 8.90
CA THR A 206 -16.75 13.87 9.51
C THR A 206 -18.08 13.31 9.04
N VAL A 207 -19.15 13.60 9.77
CA VAL A 207 -20.52 13.24 9.39
C VAL A 207 -21.43 14.43 9.66
N THR A 208 -22.48 14.58 8.85
CA THR A 208 -23.51 15.61 9.06
C THR A 208 -24.11 15.54 10.46
N GLU A 209 -24.54 16.69 10.97
CA GLU A 209 -25.13 16.84 12.30
C GLU A 209 -26.25 15.80 12.57
N GLY A 210 -26.24 15.23 13.78
CA GLY A 210 -27.23 14.24 14.22
C GLY A 210 -26.76 12.78 14.18
N ALA A 211 -25.60 12.50 13.57
CA ALA A 211 -24.88 11.23 13.69
C ALA A 211 -23.53 11.44 14.42
N ASN A 212 -22.91 10.34 14.85
CA ASN A 212 -21.61 10.33 15.52
C ASN A 212 -20.61 9.49 14.73
N ILE A 213 -19.32 9.82 14.86
CA ILE A 213 -18.23 9.07 14.25
C ILE A 213 -17.21 8.63 15.30
N THR A 214 -16.80 7.36 15.29
CA THR A 214 -15.88 6.82 16.30
C THR A 214 -14.42 7.22 16.05
N THR A 215 -14.01 7.27 14.78
CA THR A 215 -12.64 7.53 14.36
C THR A 215 -12.62 8.81 13.54
N VAL A 216 -12.38 9.95 14.20
CA VAL A 216 -12.33 11.26 13.52
C VAL A 216 -11.07 11.40 12.66
N LYS A 217 -9.95 10.82 13.10
CA LYS A 217 -8.67 10.79 12.39
C LYS A 217 -8.23 9.35 12.22
N GLY A 218 -8.31 8.84 11.00
CA GLY A 218 -7.77 7.55 10.61
C GLY A 218 -6.40 7.70 9.97
N THR A 219 -5.56 6.67 10.08
CA THR A 219 -4.29 6.59 9.34
C THR A 219 -4.39 5.43 8.36
N THR A 220 -3.97 5.64 7.10
CA THR A 220 -4.03 4.60 6.09
C THR A 220 -3.00 3.50 6.34
N GLY A 221 -3.39 2.24 6.09
CA GLY A 221 -2.43 1.13 6.05
C GLY A 221 -1.71 1.00 4.71
N ALA A 222 -0.91 -0.06 4.53
CA ALA A 222 -0.17 -0.38 3.30
C ALA A 222 -1.01 -0.52 2.01
N LYS A 223 -2.34 -0.59 2.12
CA LYS A 223 -3.29 -0.62 0.99
C LYS A 223 -4.01 0.72 0.78
N GLY A 224 -3.52 1.80 1.39
CA GLY A 224 -4.11 3.13 1.31
C GLY A 224 -5.45 3.28 2.02
N LYS A 225 -5.85 2.31 2.87
CA LYS A 225 -7.19 2.31 3.48
C LYS A 225 -7.20 2.82 4.91
N ALA A 226 -8.12 3.72 5.20
CA ALA A 226 -8.51 4.15 6.54
C ALA A 226 -10.02 3.97 6.72
N ALA A 227 -10.48 3.68 7.93
CA ALA A 227 -11.90 3.43 8.20
C ALA A 227 -12.38 4.13 9.47
N ALA A 228 -13.67 4.46 9.47
CA ALA A 228 -14.40 5.01 10.60
C ALA A 228 -15.78 4.36 10.70
N VAL A 229 -16.34 4.30 11.91
CA VAL A 229 -17.70 3.81 12.14
C VAL A 229 -18.61 4.99 12.44
N VAL A 230 -19.72 5.05 11.72
CA VAL A 230 -20.80 6.04 11.87
C VAL A 230 -21.93 5.39 12.64
N THR A 231 -22.51 6.11 13.60
CA THR A 231 -23.64 5.65 14.40
C THR A 231 -24.70 6.74 14.49
N SER A 232 -25.96 6.35 14.53
CA SER A 232 -27.08 7.27 14.79
C SER A 232 -28.16 6.58 15.61
N ALA A 233 -28.80 7.33 16.51
CA ALA A 233 -30.04 6.92 17.19
C ALA A 233 -31.30 7.39 16.42
N LYS A 234 -31.11 8.20 15.38
CA LYS A 234 -32.16 8.71 14.51
C LYS A 234 -32.08 8.06 13.13
N ALA A 235 -33.21 7.56 12.65
CA ALA A 235 -33.32 7.04 11.29
C ALA A 235 -33.19 8.18 10.27
N GLY A 236 -32.52 7.93 9.15
CA GLY A 236 -32.26 8.92 8.11
C GLY A 236 -30.95 8.66 7.37
N ALA A 237 -30.69 9.51 6.37
CA ALA A 237 -29.43 9.56 5.64
C ALA A 237 -28.51 10.62 6.27
N TYR A 238 -27.23 10.27 6.44
CA TYR A 238 -26.20 11.14 6.97
C TYR A 238 -24.99 11.13 6.05
N THR A 239 -24.58 12.30 5.56
CA THR A 239 -23.44 12.40 4.65
C THR A 239 -22.14 12.29 5.44
N VAL A 240 -21.36 11.27 5.13
CA VAL A 240 -20.00 11.06 5.61
C VAL A 240 -19.05 11.76 4.65
N THR A 241 -18.13 12.55 5.19
CA THR A 241 -17.04 13.17 4.43
C THR A 241 -15.72 12.59 4.89
N ALA A 242 -14.89 12.12 3.95
CA ALA A 242 -13.51 11.75 4.20
C ALA A 242 -12.59 12.75 3.49
N LYS A 243 -11.65 13.33 4.23
CA LYS A 243 -10.74 14.36 3.73
C LYS A 243 -9.28 13.95 3.93
N VAL A 244 -8.46 14.13 2.91
CA VAL A 244 -7.00 14.00 2.92
C VAL A 244 -6.40 15.20 2.20
N ASN A 245 -5.37 15.83 2.76
CA ASN A 245 -4.81 17.08 2.20
C ASN A 245 -5.93 18.09 1.86
N ASP A 246 -5.99 18.53 0.61
CA ASP A 246 -7.05 19.40 0.07
C ASP A 246 -8.16 18.65 -0.70
N SER A 247 -8.11 17.32 -0.73
CA SER A 247 -9.07 16.44 -1.39
C SER A 247 -10.12 15.91 -0.41
N GLU A 248 -11.38 15.88 -0.81
CA GLU A 248 -12.47 15.30 -0.03
C GLU A 248 -13.42 14.48 -0.91
N ALA A 249 -14.02 13.44 -0.31
CA ALA A 249 -15.07 12.62 -0.90
C ALA A 249 -16.27 12.53 0.04
N LYS A 250 -17.47 12.39 -0.53
CA LYS A 250 -18.73 12.38 0.24
C LYS A 250 -19.63 11.21 -0.14
N LYS A 251 -20.20 10.57 0.87
CA LYS A 251 -21.17 9.48 0.66
C LYS A 251 -22.17 9.39 1.81
N ASP A 252 -23.41 9.05 1.49
CA ASP A 252 -24.46 8.91 2.49
C ASP A 252 -24.42 7.54 3.17
N ALA A 253 -24.55 7.55 4.49
CA ALA A 253 -24.84 6.39 5.33
C ALA A 253 -26.30 6.45 5.78
N HIS A 254 -27.02 5.34 5.66
CA HIS A 254 -28.45 5.25 5.92
C HIS A 254 -28.71 4.42 7.18
N PHE A 255 -29.58 4.95 8.04
CA PHE A 255 -30.10 4.26 9.21
C PHE A 255 -31.61 4.15 9.14
N VAL A 256 -32.14 2.99 9.54
CA VAL A 256 -33.58 2.69 9.55
C VAL A 256 -34.10 2.54 10.98
N ALA A 257 -35.39 2.83 11.18
CA ALA A 257 -36.03 2.64 12.48
C ALA A 257 -36.06 1.15 12.88
N ASP A 258 -35.99 0.88 14.17
CA ASP A 258 -36.03 -0.49 14.71
C ASP A 258 -37.47 -1.02 14.81
N SER A 259 -37.83 -1.96 13.94
CA SER A 259 -39.16 -2.59 13.98
C SER A 259 -39.40 -3.50 15.17
N ASP A 260 -38.34 -4.04 15.76
CA ASP A 260 -38.46 -4.99 16.86
C ASP A 260 -38.82 -4.28 18.18
N THR A 261 -38.56 -2.97 18.25
CA THR A 261 -38.91 -2.11 19.38
C THR A 261 -40.08 -1.15 19.08
N ALA A 262 -40.90 -1.47 18.08
CA ALA A 262 -42.06 -0.66 17.71
C ALA A 262 -43.07 -0.49 18.87
N GLU A 263 -43.45 0.75 19.14
CA GLU A 263 -44.35 1.17 20.20
C GLU A 263 -45.29 2.31 19.78
N ILE A 264 -46.37 2.48 20.54
CA ILE A 264 -47.27 3.64 20.48
C ILE A 264 -47.34 4.20 21.90
N THR A 265 -46.67 5.32 22.14
CA THR A 265 -46.71 6.03 23.43
C THR A 265 -47.98 6.87 23.56
N ASP A 266 -48.32 7.31 24.78
CA ASP A 266 -49.51 8.14 25.03
C ASP A 266 -49.51 9.42 24.17
N GLY A 267 -48.34 10.06 24.00
CA GLY A 267 -48.19 11.25 23.16
C GLY A 267 -48.38 10.99 21.66
N ASN A 268 -48.27 9.73 21.23
CA ASN A 268 -48.45 9.30 19.86
C ASN A 268 -49.88 8.81 19.57
N LEU A 269 -50.77 8.76 20.55
CA LEU A 269 -52.19 8.43 20.37
C LEU A 269 -53.05 9.69 20.54
N SER A 270 -53.78 10.07 19.50
CA SER A 270 -54.73 11.17 19.54
C SER A 270 -56.15 10.66 19.37
N VAL A 271 -57.04 11.10 20.25
CA VAL A 271 -58.46 10.75 20.26
C VAL A 271 -59.28 12.04 20.23
N GLY A 272 -60.05 12.23 19.16
CA GLY A 272 -61.00 13.31 19.04
C GLY A 272 -62.12 13.18 20.08
N THR A 273 -62.65 14.32 20.53
CA THR A 273 -63.77 14.36 21.49
C THR A 273 -64.81 15.39 21.06
N GLY A 274 -66.02 15.27 21.59
CA GLY A 274 -67.09 16.27 21.38
C GLY A 274 -68.02 16.02 20.19
N ALA A 275 -67.89 14.90 19.46
CA ALA A 275 -68.86 14.51 18.44
C ALA A 275 -70.26 14.24 19.05
N THR A 276 -71.33 14.63 18.34
CA THR A 276 -72.71 14.38 18.77
C THR A 276 -73.02 12.88 18.74
N ALA A 277 -73.71 12.35 19.74
CA ALA A 277 -74.11 10.94 19.82
C ALA A 277 -75.27 10.57 18.86
N ASN A 278 -75.11 10.84 17.56
CA ASN A 278 -76.13 10.66 16.53
C ASN A 278 -75.83 9.49 15.56
N GLY A 279 -74.76 8.73 15.81
CA GLY A 279 -74.32 7.62 14.96
C GLY A 279 -73.74 8.01 13.59
N LYS A 280 -73.52 9.31 13.35
CA LYS A 280 -72.95 9.88 12.11
C LYS A 280 -71.71 10.73 12.38
N ASP A 281 -71.70 11.51 13.44
CA ASP A 281 -70.58 12.36 13.81
C ASP A 281 -69.42 11.49 14.32
N ILE A 282 -68.19 11.86 13.95
CA ILE A 282 -67.00 11.04 14.14
C ILE A 282 -66.07 11.70 15.15
N ASN A 283 -65.68 10.94 16.17
CA ASN A 283 -64.46 11.20 16.93
C ASN A 283 -63.30 10.49 16.23
N ALA A 284 -62.43 11.24 15.56
CA ALA A 284 -61.28 10.65 14.84
C ALA A 284 -60.23 10.12 15.82
N ILE A 285 -59.58 9.01 15.47
CA ILE A 285 -58.46 8.44 16.25
C ILE A 285 -57.26 8.34 15.31
N THR A 286 -56.10 8.81 15.75
CA THR A 286 -54.83 8.66 15.04
C THR A 286 -53.77 8.11 15.98
N ALA A 287 -52.89 7.25 15.48
CA ALA A 287 -51.78 6.70 16.24
C ALA A 287 -50.50 6.80 15.42
N LYS A 288 -49.38 7.19 16.03
CA LYS A 288 -48.06 7.16 15.40
C LYS A 288 -47.24 6.02 15.99
N VAL A 289 -46.75 5.11 15.14
CA VAL A 289 -45.85 4.05 15.59
C VAL A 289 -44.42 4.56 15.51
N THR A 290 -43.69 4.46 16.62
CA THR A 290 -42.27 4.80 16.70
C THR A 290 -41.47 3.64 17.26
N ASP A 291 -40.16 3.58 17.02
CA ASP A 291 -39.28 2.66 17.76
C ASP A 291 -39.00 3.23 19.16
N ALA A 292 -38.25 2.49 19.98
CA ALA A 292 -37.88 2.94 21.32
C ALA A 292 -37.03 4.23 21.32
N ASN A 293 -36.44 4.62 20.18
CA ASN A 293 -35.70 5.86 20.01
C ASN A 293 -36.55 7.01 19.42
N GLY A 294 -37.85 6.78 19.19
CA GLY A 294 -38.79 7.76 18.66
C GLY A 294 -38.79 7.87 17.13
N ASN A 295 -38.10 6.99 16.42
CA ASN A 295 -38.07 7.00 14.96
C ASN A 295 -39.40 6.48 14.39
N PRO A 296 -40.05 7.20 13.46
CA PRO A 296 -41.32 6.76 12.89
C PRO A 296 -41.15 5.48 12.07
N LEU A 297 -42.03 4.51 12.26
CA LEU A 297 -42.07 3.30 11.45
C LEU A 297 -43.16 3.35 10.39
N ALA A 298 -42.78 3.09 9.15
CA ALA A 298 -43.72 2.86 8.06
C ALA A 298 -44.26 1.43 8.08
N ASN A 299 -45.43 1.24 7.47
CA ASN A 299 -46.04 -0.06 7.17
C ASN A 299 -46.33 -0.98 8.38
N GLN A 300 -46.47 -0.40 9.57
CA GLN A 300 -46.85 -1.15 10.78
C GLN A 300 -48.37 -1.38 10.84
N THR A 301 -48.79 -2.58 11.24
CA THR A 301 -50.21 -2.89 11.46
C THR A 301 -50.63 -2.45 12.86
N VAL A 302 -51.59 -1.52 12.94
CA VAL A 302 -52.18 -1.07 14.21
C VAL A 302 -53.60 -1.64 14.35
N THR A 303 -53.91 -2.20 15.52
CA THR A 303 -55.24 -2.72 15.84
C THR A 303 -55.88 -1.89 16.95
N PHE A 304 -57.06 -1.34 16.69
CA PHE A 304 -57.83 -0.59 17.68
C PHE A 304 -58.94 -1.47 18.26
N ASN A 305 -59.00 -1.54 19.59
CA ASN A 305 -60.03 -2.28 20.32
C ASN A 305 -60.82 -1.31 21.20
N VAL A 306 -62.15 -1.38 21.13
CA VAL A 306 -63.04 -0.63 22.01
C VAL A 306 -63.50 -1.54 23.14
N ALA A 307 -63.14 -1.19 24.38
CA ALA A 307 -63.66 -1.87 25.55
C ALA A 307 -64.94 -1.17 26.00
N GLU A 308 -66.08 -1.85 25.93
CA GLU A 308 -67.31 -1.38 26.57
C GLU A 308 -67.15 -1.59 28.09
N ARG A 309 -67.08 -0.51 28.86
CA ARG A 309 -67.29 -0.61 30.31
C ARG A 309 -68.76 -0.88 30.53
N GLY A 310 -69.09 -2.14 30.78
CA GLY A 310 -70.44 -2.55 31.13
C GLY A 310 -70.93 -1.83 32.38
N ASN A 311 -72.05 -1.11 32.24
CA ASN A 311 -73.13 -1.30 33.17
C ASN A 311 -74.47 -1.21 32.44
N HIS A 312 -75.33 -2.17 32.76
CA HIS A 312 -76.68 -2.44 32.25
C HIS A 312 -76.79 -3.34 31.01
N HIS A 313 -77.44 -4.47 31.26
CA HIS A 313 -77.79 -5.56 30.35
C HIS A 313 -78.07 -5.12 28.91
N HIS A 314 -77.20 -5.51 27.99
CA HIS A 314 -77.55 -6.26 26.77
C HIS A 314 -76.28 -6.78 26.11
N HIS A 315 -76.35 -8.00 25.57
CA HIS A 315 -75.28 -8.65 24.79
C HIS A 315 -74.72 -7.70 23.73
N MET A 316 -73.43 -7.39 23.72
CA MET A 316 -72.78 -6.83 22.52
C MET A 316 -71.36 -7.36 22.30
N ARG A 317 -71.07 -7.56 21.01
CA ARG A 317 -69.87 -8.18 20.44
C ARG A 317 -68.79 -7.12 20.26
N CYS A 318 -67.55 -7.46 20.61
CA CYS A 318 -66.37 -6.66 20.25
C CYS A 318 -66.28 -6.54 18.71
N LYS A 319 -66.24 -5.32 18.17
CA LYS A 319 -65.88 -5.06 16.76
C LYS A 319 -64.41 -4.67 16.72
N GLN A 320 -63.57 -5.55 16.16
CA GLN A 320 -62.20 -5.21 15.79
C GLN A 320 -62.20 -4.45 14.47
N GLY A 321 -61.62 -3.24 14.47
CA GLY A 321 -61.31 -2.50 13.25
C GLY A 321 -59.82 -2.58 12.96
N ARG A 322 -59.45 -3.10 11.78
CA ARG A 322 -58.07 -3.08 11.27
C ARG A 322 -57.93 -1.87 10.35
N MET A 323 -57.04 -0.94 10.68
CA MET A 323 -56.72 0.19 9.81
C MET A 323 -55.24 0.10 9.42
N VAL A 324 -54.97 -0.02 8.12
CA VAL A 324 -53.61 0.03 7.58
C VAL A 324 -53.37 1.49 7.21
N MET A 325 -52.39 2.14 7.84
CA MET A 325 -52.00 3.50 7.51
C MET A 325 -51.30 3.52 6.13
N PRO A 326 -51.72 4.36 5.17
CA PRO A 326 -51.00 4.51 3.91
C PRO A 326 -49.64 5.21 4.12
N ALA A 327 -48.65 4.84 3.30
CA ALA A 327 -47.31 5.41 3.33
C ALA A 327 -47.33 6.93 3.01
N PRO A 328 -46.43 7.74 3.60
CA PRO A 328 -46.21 9.10 3.11
C PRO A 328 -45.55 9.05 1.73
N GLN A 329 -45.98 9.95 0.83
CA GLN A 329 -45.30 10.23 -0.44
C GLN A 329 -43.96 10.93 -0.21
#